data_AF-T0R6R9-F1
#
_entry.id   AF-T0R6R9-F1
#
_cell.length_a   1.000
_cell.length_b   1.000
_cell.length_c   1.000
_cell.angle_alpha   90.00
_cell.angle_beta   90.00
_cell.angle_gamma   90.00
#
_symmetry.space_group_name_H-M   'P 1'
#
loop_
_entity.id
_entity.type
_entity.pdbx_description
1 polymer ?
#
loop_
_entity_poly.entity_id
_entity_poly.type
_entity_poly.pdbx_seq_one_letter_code
_entity_poly.pdbx_strand_id
1 'polypeptide(L)'
;MDPDVNATAIYGAMAVWEAQTPLRFLPCRSNSTACCDPCGDYVHIQGGAGCYASLGYVAGACEFGGQALVLGPACAIGNIIHELGHTVGLVHEHQRADRDDYVKIYVENIDPLHVPDFAKGSILLHGSNVSIVSLWAATDNYDYDSIMHYGLHDFSINQLQTLLPITRVGDRDTVREDLFARLGQRQRLSTGDVQAITELYGGEVAR
;
A
#
# COMPACT_ATOMS: atom_id res chain seq x y z
N MET A 1 -7.39 15.60 -11.11
CA MET A 1 -8.34 14.60 -10.57
C MET A 1 -9.57 14.65 -11.44
N ASP A 2 -10.18 13.50 -11.68
CA ASP A 2 -11.44 13.44 -12.40
C ASP A 2 -12.59 14.04 -11.57
N PRO A 3 -13.67 14.53 -12.21
CA PRO A 3 -14.76 15.20 -11.50
C PRO A 3 -15.62 14.25 -10.66
N ASP A 4 -15.55 12.95 -10.88
CA ASP A 4 -16.39 11.92 -10.25
C ASP A 4 -15.76 11.28 -9.00
N VAL A 5 -14.51 11.61 -8.67
CA VAL A 5 -13.86 11.12 -7.45
C VAL A 5 -14.21 11.96 -6.22
N ASN A 6 -14.21 11.33 -5.05
CA ASN A 6 -14.51 12.01 -3.78
C ASN A 6 -13.33 12.88 -3.31
N ALA A 7 -13.29 14.12 -3.78
CA ALA A 7 -12.21 15.08 -3.47
C ALA A 7 -12.00 15.28 -1.96
N THR A 8 -13.07 15.31 -1.16
CA THR A 8 -12.97 15.47 0.30
C THR A 8 -12.21 14.30 0.95
N ALA A 9 -12.51 13.06 0.56
CA ALA A 9 -11.81 11.89 1.06
C ALA A 9 -10.35 11.86 0.60
N ILE A 10 -10.08 12.26 -0.65
CA ILE A 10 -8.72 12.34 -1.21
C ILE A 10 -7.86 13.34 -0.44
N TYR A 11 -8.34 14.58 -0.27
CA TYR A 11 -7.60 15.59 0.48
C TYR A 11 -7.43 15.19 1.95
N GLY A 12 -8.42 14.54 2.55
CA GLY A 12 -8.31 13.97 3.89
C GLY A 12 -7.19 12.93 4.00
N ALA A 13 -7.09 12.01 3.03
CA ALA A 13 -6.04 11.00 2.99
C ALA A 13 -4.65 11.61 2.77
N MET A 14 -4.52 12.60 1.87
CA MET A 14 -3.28 13.35 1.66
C MET A 14 -2.84 14.04 2.97
N ALA A 15 -3.76 14.70 3.66
CA ALA A 15 -3.47 15.39 4.92
C ALA A 15 -2.96 14.44 6.02
N VAL A 16 -3.44 13.19 6.07
CA VAL A 16 -2.94 12.17 7.01
C VAL A 16 -1.45 11.88 6.79
N TRP A 17 -1.04 11.75 5.53
CA TRP A 17 0.36 11.55 5.16
C TRP A 17 1.20 12.80 5.42
N GLU A 18 0.74 13.98 5.02
CA GLU A 18 1.47 15.25 5.20
C GLU A 18 1.68 15.64 6.66
N ALA A 19 0.72 15.29 7.54
CA ALA A 19 0.78 15.59 8.96
C ALA A 19 1.81 14.73 9.72
N GLN A 20 2.11 13.53 9.23
CA GLN A 20 2.93 12.55 9.95
C GLN A 20 4.26 12.27 9.25
N THR A 21 4.42 12.70 8.00
CA THR A 21 5.60 12.42 7.19
C THR A 21 6.14 13.67 6.49
N PRO A 22 7.34 13.60 5.91
CA PRO A 22 7.91 14.69 5.12
C PRO A 22 7.20 14.93 3.77
N LEU A 23 6.31 14.04 3.35
CA LEU A 23 5.65 14.10 2.05
C LEU A 23 4.78 15.35 1.91
N ARG A 24 4.72 15.91 0.70
CA ARG A 24 3.82 17.02 0.34
C ARG A 24 3.15 16.73 -1.00
N PHE A 25 1.82 16.83 -1.04
CA PHE A 25 1.03 16.63 -2.24
C PHE A 25 0.74 18.01 -2.86
N LEU A 26 1.44 18.29 -3.96
CA LEU A 26 1.29 19.57 -4.65
C LEU A 26 0.27 19.41 -5.79
N PRO A 27 -0.75 20.28 -5.87
CA PRO A 27 -1.69 20.23 -6.97
C PRO A 27 -0.98 20.62 -8.26
N CYS A 28 -1.00 19.74 -9.25
CA CYS A 28 -0.61 20.14 -10.58
C CYS A 28 -1.71 20.97 -11.24
N ARG A 29 -1.37 22.18 -11.68
CA ARG A 29 -2.28 23.08 -12.39
C ARG A 29 -1.73 23.34 -13.78
N SER A 30 -2.43 22.85 -14.80
CA SER A 30 -2.16 23.12 -16.20
C SER A 30 -3.44 23.57 -16.90
N ASN A 31 -3.31 24.42 -17.92
CA ASN A 31 -4.42 24.76 -18.82
C ASN A 31 -4.62 23.70 -19.93
N SER A 32 -3.77 22.67 -19.95
CA SER A 32 -3.85 21.52 -20.86
C SER A 32 -4.56 20.34 -20.19
N THR A 33 -5.06 19.41 -20.99
CA THR A 33 -5.54 18.10 -20.53
C THR A 33 -4.43 17.25 -19.92
N ALA A 34 -3.16 17.49 -20.29
CA ALA A 34 -1.98 16.86 -19.69
C ALA A 34 -1.21 17.85 -18.82
N CYS A 35 -0.73 17.35 -17.68
CA CYS A 35 -0.08 18.14 -16.64
C CYS A 35 1.47 18.15 -16.69
N CYS A 36 2.08 17.80 -17.85
CA CYS A 36 3.54 17.59 -17.96
C CYS A 36 4.40 18.84 -17.75
N ASP A 37 3.91 19.99 -18.20
CA ASP A 37 4.57 21.27 -17.97
C ASP A 37 3.58 22.11 -17.14
N PRO A 38 3.96 22.59 -15.94
CA PRO A 38 5.30 22.55 -15.31
C PRO A 38 5.56 21.38 -14.34
N CYS A 39 4.66 20.40 -14.21
CA CYS A 39 4.71 19.45 -13.09
C CYS A 39 5.58 18.21 -13.32
N GLY A 40 5.98 17.92 -14.56
CA GLY A 40 6.63 16.68 -14.93
C GLY A 40 5.68 15.48 -14.81
N ASP A 41 6.20 14.37 -14.32
CA ASP A 41 5.39 13.20 -13.97
C ASP A 41 4.52 13.47 -12.75
N TYR A 42 3.27 13.04 -12.82
CA TYR A 42 2.26 13.33 -11.80
C TYR A 42 1.35 12.12 -11.61
N VAL A 43 0.67 12.09 -10.46
CA VAL A 43 -0.37 11.12 -10.16
C VAL A 43 -1.70 11.65 -10.69
N HIS A 44 -2.34 10.90 -11.59
CA HIS A 44 -3.68 11.17 -12.07
C HIS A 44 -4.69 10.35 -11.26
N ILE A 45 -5.39 11.05 -10.36
CA ILE A 45 -6.48 10.47 -9.58
C ILE A 45 -7.74 10.41 -10.43
N GLN A 46 -8.20 9.21 -10.73
CA GLN A 46 -9.29 8.95 -11.67
C GLN A 46 -10.34 7.99 -11.12
N GLY A 47 -11.58 8.14 -11.58
CA GLY A 47 -12.68 7.24 -11.23
C GLY A 47 -12.53 5.87 -11.88
N GLY A 48 -13.03 4.82 -11.25
CA GLY A 48 -13.00 3.47 -11.84
C GLY A 48 -13.63 2.38 -10.99
N ALA A 49 -13.29 1.13 -11.30
CA ALA A 49 -13.72 -0.04 -10.52
C ALA A 49 -12.61 -0.48 -9.57
N GLY A 50 -12.91 -0.58 -8.28
CA GLY A 50 -11.95 -0.95 -7.24
C GLY A 50 -11.08 0.21 -6.76
N CYS A 51 -10.11 -0.09 -5.90
CA CYS A 51 -9.09 0.83 -5.40
C CYS A 51 -7.74 0.23 -5.77
N TYR A 52 -6.89 0.96 -6.51
CA TYR A 52 -5.53 0.53 -6.81
C TYR A 52 -4.64 1.68 -7.28
N ALA A 53 -3.34 1.55 -7.02
CA ALA A 53 -2.30 2.43 -7.53
C ALA A 53 -1.09 1.65 -8.06
N SER A 54 -0.29 2.29 -8.91
CA SER A 54 1.05 1.78 -9.24
C SER A 54 2.00 2.02 -8.06
N LEU A 55 2.97 1.11 -7.89
CA LEU A 55 3.98 1.24 -6.85
C LEU A 55 5.06 2.26 -7.24
N GLY A 56 5.25 3.26 -6.38
CA GLY A 56 6.36 4.21 -6.46
C GLY A 56 6.29 5.14 -7.67
N TYR A 57 7.40 5.84 -7.93
CA TYR A 57 7.52 6.79 -9.03
C TYR A 57 7.62 6.07 -10.39
N VAL A 58 6.71 6.40 -11.30
CA VAL A 58 6.72 5.90 -12.68
C VAL A 58 7.24 6.98 -13.63
N ALA A 59 8.49 6.84 -14.08
CA ALA A 59 9.13 7.79 -14.99
C ALA A 59 8.43 7.84 -16.36
N GLY A 60 8.18 9.06 -16.86
CA GLY A 60 7.51 9.29 -18.14
C GLY A 60 6.01 9.03 -18.12
N ALA A 61 5.41 8.76 -16.94
CA ALA A 61 3.97 8.58 -16.81
C ALA A 61 3.18 9.75 -17.38
N CYS A 62 3.76 10.96 -17.39
CA CYS A 62 3.12 12.11 -17.97
C CYS A 62 2.74 11.96 -19.44
N GLU A 63 3.58 11.28 -20.24
CA GLU A 63 3.34 11.05 -21.67
C GLU A 63 2.10 10.19 -21.93
N PHE A 64 1.62 9.49 -20.90
CA PHE A 64 0.45 8.63 -20.92
C PHE A 64 -0.73 9.19 -20.12
N GLY A 65 -0.69 10.47 -19.74
CA GLY A 65 -1.76 11.12 -18.97
C GLY A 65 -1.57 11.05 -17.45
N GLY A 66 -0.39 10.68 -16.98
CA GLY A 66 -0.05 10.58 -15.55
C GLY A 66 -0.17 9.15 -15.01
N GLN A 67 0.40 8.94 -13.83
CA GLN A 67 0.35 7.67 -13.11
C GLN A 67 -1.03 7.51 -12.47
N ALA A 68 -1.77 6.48 -12.88
CA ALA A 68 -3.12 6.26 -12.40
C ALA A 68 -3.16 5.92 -10.89
N LEU A 69 -4.00 6.67 -10.16
CA LEU A 69 -4.56 6.29 -8.87
C LEU A 69 -6.06 6.11 -9.08
N VAL A 70 -6.53 4.87 -9.12
CA VAL A 70 -7.92 4.55 -9.48
C VAL A 70 -8.75 4.36 -8.22
N LEU A 71 -9.82 5.14 -8.10
CA LEU A 71 -10.69 5.16 -6.95
C LEU A 71 -12.15 4.98 -7.37
N GLY A 72 -12.69 3.81 -7.07
CA GLY A 72 -14.11 3.53 -7.22
C GLY A 72 -14.97 4.07 -6.07
N PRO A 73 -16.31 4.03 -6.22
CA PRO A 73 -17.24 4.60 -5.24
C PRO A 73 -17.15 4.00 -3.83
N ALA A 74 -16.68 2.74 -3.72
CA ALA A 74 -16.52 2.03 -2.45
C ALA A 74 -15.19 2.34 -1.74
N CYS A 75 -14.27 3.07 -2.37
CA CYS A 75 -12.98 3.41 -1.77
C CYS A 75 -13.19 4.46 -0.67
N ALA A 76 -13.13 4.02 0.58
CA ALA A 76 -13.17 4.90 1.73
C ALA A 76 -11.81 5.61 1.91
N ILE A 77 -11.77 6.63 2.76
CA ILE A 77 -10.53 7.36 3.07
C ILE A 77 -9.37 6.43 3.45
N GLY A 78 -9.65 5.36 4.20
CA GLY A 78 -8.67 4.33 4.55
C GLY A 78 -8.05 3.61 3.36
N ASN A 79 -8.86 3.28 2.34
CA ASN A 79 -8.35 2.72 1.09
C ASN A 79 -7.49 3.74 0.37
N ILE A 80 -7.90 5.01 0.33
CA ILE A 80 -7.11 6.06 -0.33
C ILE A 80 -5.76 6.26 0.37
N ILE A 81 -5.71 6.22 1.70
CA ILE A 81 -4.44 6.28 2.47
C ILE A 81 -3.52 5.12 2.04
N HIS A 82 -4.06 3.91 1.92
CA HIS A 82 -3.34 2.72 1.47
C HIS A 82 -2.82 2.87 0.02
N GLU A 83 -3.67 3.28 -0.92
CA GLU A 83 -3.26 3.46 -2.33
C GLU A 83 -2.22 4.58 -2.50
N LEU A 84 -2.32 5.64 -1.69
CA LEU A 84 -1.26 6.65 -1.62
C LEU A 84 0.04 6.04 -1.10
N GLY A 85 -0.02 5.12 -0.13
CA GLY A 85 1.12 4.32 0.33
C GLY A 85 1.83 3.58 -0.80
N HIS A 86 1.08 2.89 -1.67
CA HIS A 86 1.65 2.31 -2.89
C HIS A 86 2.28 3.36 -3.80
N THR A 87 1.57 4.46 -4.05
CA THR A 87 2.04 5.55 -4.91
C THR A 87 3.40 6.10 -4.44
N VAL A 88 3.61 6.18 -3.13
CA VAL A 88 4.87 6.68 -2.54
C VAL A 88 5.91 5.57 -2.29
N GLY A 89 5.65 4.35 -2.74
CA GLY A 89 6.64 3.26 -2.78
C GLY A 89 6.54 2.23 -1.68
N LEU A 90 5.49 2.23 -0.85
CA LEU A 90 5.26 1.14 0.11
C LEU A 90 4.63 -0.07 -0.58
N VAL A 91 5.15 -1.24 -0.27
CA VAL A 91 4.57 -2.53 -0.67
C VAL A 91 3.78 -3.12 0.48
N HIS A 92 3.05 -4.21 0.24
CA HIS A 92 2.31 -4.85 1.32
C HIS A 92 3.24 -5.46 2.37
N GLU A 93 2.84 -5.35 3.64
CA GLU A 93 3.62 -5.87 4.77
C GLU A 93 3.73 -7.41 4.74
N HIS A 94 2.68 -8.11 4.31
CA HIS A 94 2.69 -9.59 4.20
C HIS A 94 3.56 -10.11 3.06
N GLN A 95 4.11 -9.24 2.21
CA GLN A 95 5.04 -9.61 1.15
C GLN A 95 6.49 -9.62 1.64
N ARG A 96 6.78 -9.17 2.88
CA ARG A 96 8.13 -9.21 3.45
C ARG A 96 8.80 -10.57 3.30
N ALA A 97 10.11 -10.59 3.05
CA ALA A 97 10.85 -11.84 2.87
C ALA A 97 10.82 -12.75 4.12
N ASP A 98 10.80 -12.12 5.31
CA ASP A 98 10.71 -12.75 6.63
C ASP A 98 9.26 -12.98 7.11
N ARG A 99 8.24 -12.63 6.31
CA ARG A 99 6.82 -12.66 6.72
C ARG A 99 6.37 -14.00 7.28
N ASP A 100 6.97 -15.11 6.83
CA ASP A 100 6.56 -16.42 7.29
C ASP A 100 6.77 -16.55 8.81
N ASP A 101 7.76 -15.89 9.42
CA ASP A 101 8.00 -15.91 10.88
C ASP A 101 6.88 -15.26 11.71
N TYR A 102 6.02 -14.48 11.05
CA TYR A 102 5.01 -13.63 11.67
C TYR A 102 3.58 -14.00 11.26
N VAL A 103 3.39 -14.49 10.04
CA VAL A 103 2.10 -14.87 9.48
C VAL A 103 2.20 -16.18 8.71
N LYS A 104 1.08 -16.90 8.65
CA LYS A 104 0.90 -18.10 7.85
C LYS A 104 -0.12 -17.86 6.75
N ILE A 105 0.23 -18.21 5.52
CA ILE A 105 -0.66 -18.14 4.36
C ILE A 105 -1.31 -19.51 4.12
N TYR A 106 -2.62 -19.51 3.87
CA TYR A 106 -3.43 -20.66 3.54
C TYR A 106 -3.83 -20.57 2.06
N VAL A 107 -2.94 -21.03 1.18
CA VAL A 107 -3.09 -20.93 -0.28
C VAL A 107 -4.36 -21.63 -0.78
N GLU A 108 -4.78 -22.70 -0.10
CA GLU A 108 -6.01 -23.44 -0.39
C GLU A 108 -7.29 -22.62 -0.24
N ASN A 109 -7.24 -21.51 0.51
CA ASN A 109 -8.38 -20.61 0.72
C ASN A 109 -8.35 -19.40 -0.22
N ILE A 110 -7.28 -19.20 -0.99
CA ILE A 110 -7.06 -18.03 -1.84
C ILE A 110 -7.62 -18.27 -3.25
N ASP A 111 -8.23 -17.25 -3.85
CA ASP A 111 -8.58 -17.24 -5.26
C ASP A 111 -7.33 -17.50 -6.11
N PRO A 112 -7.30 -18.54 -6.97
CA PRO A 112 -6.15 -18.86 -7.82
C PRO A 112 -5.61 -17.68 -8.63
N LEU A 113 -6.46 -16.72 -9.01
CA LEU A 113 -6.03 -15.51 -9.73
C LEU A 113 -5.17 -14.56 -8.89
N HIS A 114 -5.32 -14.61 -7.56
CA HIS A 114 -4.67 -13.72 -6.60
C HIS A 114 -3.55 -14.40 -5.81
N VAL A 115 -3.28 -15.70 -6.01
CA VAL A 115 -2.13 -16.40 -5.41
C VAL A 115 -0.79 -15.66 -5.65
N PRO A 116 -0.52 -15.09 -6.84
CA PRO A 116 0.69 -14.29 -7.06
C PRO A 116 0.81 -13.07 -6.13
N ASP A 117 -0.29 -12.49 -5.65
CA ASP A 117 -0.30 -11.31 -4.77
C ASP A 117 0.18 -11.63 -3.34
N PHE A 118 0.26 -12.92 -3.00
CA PHE A 118 0.82 -13.41 -1.73
C PHE A 118 2.30 -13.80 -1.83
N ALA A 119 2.94 -13.59 -2.99
CA ALA A 119 4.37 -13.78 -3.16
C ALA A 119 5.18 -12.87 -2.24
N LYS A 120 6.32 -13.36 -1.76
CA LYS A 120 7.18 -12.65 -0.81
C LYS A 120 8.57 -12.37 -1.37
N GLY A 121 9.23 -11.31 -0.89
CA GLY A 121 10.64 -10.98 -1.18
C GLY A 121 10.91 -10.40 -2.57
N SER A 122 9.96 -10.53 -3.50
CA SER A 122 9.97 -9.89 -4.81
C SER A 122 8.55 -9.56 -5.26
N ILE A 123 8.40 -8.47 -6.00
CA ILE A 123 7.17 -8.12 -6.71
C ILE A 123 7.43 -8.04 -8.21
N LEU A 124 6.40 -8.28 -9.00
CA LEU A 124 6.42 -8.04 -10.43
C LEU A 124 6.05 -6.58 -10.71
N LEU A 125 7.04 -5.77 -11.09
CA LEU A 125 6.84 -4.41 -11.58
C LEU A 125 7.15 -4.37 -13.07
N HIS A 126 6.16 -3.99 -13.88
CA HIS A 126 6.30 -3.87 -15.34
C HIS A 126 6.93 -5.12 -16.00
N GLY A 127 6.54 -6.32 -15.54
CA GLY A 127 7.04 -7.59 -16.06
C GLY A 127 8.45 -7.99 -15.57
N SER A 128 9.04 -7.22 -14.65
CA SER A 128 10.34 -7.52 -14.04
C SER A 128 10.20 -7.84 -12.56
N ASN A 129 10.93 -8.84 -12.08
CA ASN A 129 11.02 -9.13 -10.64
C ASN A 129 11.92 -8.09 -9.97
N VAL A 130 11.35 -7.32 -9.05
CA VAL A 130 12.08 -6.35 -8.24
C VAL A 130 12.18 -6.89 -6.82
N SER A 131 13.41 -7.04 -6.32
CA SER A 131 13.64 -7.39 -4.92
C SER A 131 13.23 -6.23 -4.04
N ILE A 132 12.45 -6.54 -3.03
CA ILE A 132 11.82 -5.56 -2.13
C ILE A 132 12.50 -5.52 -0.77
N VAL A 133 13.58 -6.28 -0.61
CA VAL A 133 14.41 -6.33 0.61
C VAL A 133 14.92 -4.93 1.01
N SER A 134 15.23 -4.05 0.04
CA SER A 134 15.66 -2.68 0.31
C SER A 134 14.54 -1.74 0.76
N LEU A 135 13.26 -2.07 0.51
CA LEU A 135 12.13 -1.23 0.89
C LEU A 135 11.68 -1.46 2.34
N TRP A 136 11.93 -2.64 2.91
CA TRP A 136 11.59 -2.97 4.30
C TRP A 136 12.74 -2.89 5.29
N ALA A 137 13.97 -2.64 4.80
CA ALA A 137 15.11 -2.43 5.66
C ALA A 137 14.93 -1.24 6.63
N ALA A 138 13.89 -0.42 6.42
CA ALA A 138 13.53 0.69 7.27
C ALA A 138 12.80 0.31 8.58
N THR A 139 12.26 -0.91 8.68
CA THR A 139 11.58 -1.36 9.91
C THR A 139 12.05 -2.76 10.32
N ASP A 140 12.79 -2.83 11.42
CA ASP A 140 13.32 -4.10 11.98
C ASP A 140 12.21 -5.03 12.51
N ASN A 141 11.02 -4.51 12.80
CA ASN A 141 9.89 -5.28 13.32
C ASN A 141 8.76 -5.39 12.29
N TYR A 142 8.15 -6.58 12.21
CA TYR A 142 6.95 -6.82 11.41
C TYR A 142 5.76 -6.04 11.96
N ASP A 143 5.10 -5.24 11.11
CA ASP A 143 4.05 -4.32 11.50
C ASP A 143 2.64 -4.83 11.18
N TYR A 144 2.07 -5.58 12.12
CA TYR A 144 0.68 -6.06 12.01
C TYR A 144 -0.38 -4.95 11.91
N ASP A 145 -0.07 -3.70 12.33
CA ASP A 145 -0.97 -2.56 12.24
C ASP A 145 -0.76 -1.74 10.96
N SER A 146 0.19 -2.10 10.09
CA SER A 146 0.46 -1.34 8.86
C SER A 146 -0.82 -1.17 8.04
N ILE A 147 -1.05 0.05 7.54
CA ILE A 147 -2.12 0.32 6.56
C ILE A 147 -1.93 -0.53 5.29
N MET A 148 -0.71 -0.99 5.04
CA MET A 148 -0.30 -1.86 3.93
C MET A 148 -0.44 -3.35 4.23
N HIS A 149 -0.95 -3.74 5.40
CA HIS A 149 -1.17 -5.16 5.71
C HIS A 149 -2.52 -5.64 5.16
N TYR A 150 -2.56 -6.83 4.57
CA TYR A 150 -3.81 -7.52 4.22
C TYR A 150 -4.60 -7.99 5.45
N GLY A 151 -5.91 -8.05 5.32
CA GLY A 151 -6.81 -8.64 6.31
C GLY A 151 -6.75 -10.17 6.31
N LEU A 152 -7.43 -10.77 7.30
CA LEU A 152 -7.43 -12.23 7.49
C LEU A 152 -8.08 -12.99 6.33
N HIS A 153 -9.00 -12.36 5.59
CA HIS A 153 -9.88 -12.99 4.61
C HIS A 153 -9.69 -12.46 3.19
N ASP A 154 -8.66 -11.64 2.95
CA ASP A 154 -8.45 -11.02 1.65
C ASP A 154 -8.28 -12.10 0.58
N PHE A 155 -9.02 -11.94 -0.53
CA PHE A 155 -9.07 -12.88 -1.66
C PHE A 155 -9.55 -14.30 -1.31
N SER A 156 -10.30 -14.46 -0.22
CA SER A 156 -10.85 -15.77 0.17
C SER A 156 -11.95 -16.26 -0.79
N ILE A 157 -11.87 -17.52 -1.23
CA ILE A 157 -12.92 -18.16 -2.05
C ILE A 157 -14.01 -18.87 -1.24
N ASN A 158 -13.78 -19.05 0.06
CA ASN A 158 -14.62 -19.88 0.92
C ASN A 158 -14.93 -19.21 2.26
N GLN A 159 -14.66 -17.91 2.38
CA GLN A 159 -14.81 -17.10 3.60
C GLN A 159 -13.91 -17.55 4.78
N LEU A 160 -13.02 -18.53 4.57
CA LEU A 160 -12.00 -18.90 5.54
C LEU A 160 -10.80 -17.95 5.46
N GLN A 161 -9.97 -17.95 6.49
CA GLN A 161 -8.79 -17.11 6.53
C GLN A 161 -7.76 -17.53 5.49
N THR A 162 -7.27 -16.56 4.72
CA THR A 162 -6.16 -16.71 3.78
C THR A 162 -4.82 -16.41 4.44
N LEU A 163 -4.84 -15.64 5.53
CA LEU A 163 -3.67 -15.25 6.31
C LEU A 163 -4.02 -15.25 7.80
N LEU A 164 -3.17 -15.87 8.63
CA LEU A 164 -3.25 -15.78 10.10
C LEU A 164 -1.94 -15.31 10.73
N PRO A 165 -1.97 -14.39 11.71
CA PRO A 165 -0.79 -14.07 12.51
C PRO A 165 -0.42 -15.25 13.41
N ILE A 166 0.87 -15.48 13.56
CA ILE A 166 1.41 -16.61 14.33
C ILE A 166 2.60 -16.20 15.20
N THR A 167 2.98 -17.08 16.11
CA THR A 167 4.32 -17.11 16.71
C THR A 167 4.95 -18.45 16.34
N ARG A 168 6.15 -18.39 15.74
CA ARG A 168 6.91 -19.60 15.39
C ARG A 168 7.92 -19.93 16.48
N VAL A 169 7.89 -21.18 16.95
CA VAL A 169 8.90 -21.76 17.86
C VAL A 169 9.37 -23.08 17.27
N GLY A 170 10.58 -23.08 16.69
CA GLY A 170 11.06 -24.19 15.87
C GLY A 170 10.11 -24.42 14.69
N ASP A 171 9.66 -25.66 14.48
CA ASP A 171 8.75 -26.03 13.38
C ASP A 171 7.26 -25.89 13.76
N ARG A 172 6.94 -25.25 14.89
CA ARG A 172 5.56 -25.12 15.38
C ARG A 172 5.05 -23.69 15.26
N ASP A 173 3.86 -23.59 14.68
CA ASP A 173 3.11 -22.34 14.56
C ASP A 173 1.99 -22.32 15.60
N THR A 174 1.92 -21.24 16.39
CA THR A 174 0.78 -20.97 17.26
C THR A 174 0.07 -19.72 16.78
N VAL A 175 -1.24 -19.81 16.51
CA VAL A 175 -2.05 -18.68 16.05
C VAL A 175 -2.15 -17.61 17.14
N ARG A 176 -2.01 -16.35 16.74
CA ARG A 176 -2.07 -15.16 17.60
C ARG A 176 -3.41 -14.44 17.42
N GLU A 177 -4.46 -15.03 17.98
CA GLU A 177 -5.83 -14.48 17.92
C GLU A 177 -5.93 -13.07 18.50
N ASP A 178 -5.08 -12.73 19.47
CA ASP A 178 -4.96 -11.39 20.05
C ASP A 178 -4.59 -10.31 19.03
N LEU A 179 -4.06 -10.69 17.87
CA LEU A 179 -3.68 -9.76 16.79
C LEU A 179 -4.74 -9.61 15.70
N PHE A 180 -5.84 -10.36 15.72
CA PHE A 180 -6.82 -10.39 14.61
C PHE A 180 -7.40 -9.02 14.28
N ALA A 181 -7.62 -8.15 15.27
CA ALA A 181 -8.18 -6.81 15.07
C ALA A 181 -7.18 -5.79 14.50
N ARG A 182 -5.89 -6.14 14.43
CA ARG A 182 -4.80 -5.26 13.96
C ARG A 182 -4.60 -5.37 12.45
N LEU A 183 -4.64 -6.59 11.93
CA LEU A 183 -4.42 -6.88 10.52
C LEU A 183 -5.53 -6.32 9.64
N GLY A 184 -5.17 -5.80 8.48
CA GLY A 184 -6.14 -5.27 7.52
C GLY A 184 -6.81 -3.96 7.96
N GLN A 185 -6.32 -3.31 9.02
CA GLN A 185 -6.86 -2.03 9.43
C GLN A 185 -6.73 -0.99 8.29
N ARG A 186 -7.76 -0.16 8.14
CA ARG A 186 -7.83 0.93 7.14
C ARG A 186 -8.22 2.25 7.81
N GLN A 187 -7.69 2.50 9.01
CA GLN A 187 -8.08 3.65 9.84
C GLN A 187 -6.99 4.71 9.92
N ARG A 188 -5.72 4.31 9.98
CA ARG A 188 -4.58 5.22 10.22
C ARG A 188 -3.28 4.64 9.69
N LEU A 189 -2.26 5.50 9.56
CA LEU A 189 -0.88 5.05 9.42
C LEU A 189 -0.42 4.44 10.76
N SER A 190 0.32 3.34 10.69
CA SER A 190 1.06 2.80 11.82
C SER A 190 2.36 3.59 12.04
N THR A 191 3.04 3.33 13.16
CA THR A 191 4.39 3.88 13.37
C THR A 191 5.38 3.35 12.33
N GLY A 192 5.25 2.09 11.91
CA GLY A 192 6.09 1.51 10.86
C GLY A 192 5.87 2.16 9.50
N ASP A 193 4.63 2.45 9.11
CA ASP A 193 4.31 3.14 7.85
C ASP A 193 4.98 4.53 7.80
N VAL A 194 4.90 5.28 8.90
CA VAL A 194 5.49 6.62 9.02
C VAL A 194 7.02 6.56 8.99
N GLN A 195 7.61 5.61 9.72
CA GLN A 195 9.06 5.41 9.74
C GLN A 195 9.58 5.06 8.34
N ALA A 196 8.95 4.10 7.67
CA ALA A 196 9.36 3.65 6.33
C ALA A 196 9.40 4.82 5.33
N ILE A 197 8.36 5.65 5.29
CA ILE A 197 8.36 6.82 4.41
C ILE A 197 9.38 7.87 4.82
N THR A 198 9.56 8.10 6.11
CA THR A 198 10.52 9.07 6.60
C THR A 198 11.94 8.69 6.18
N GLU A 199 12.29 7.41 6.26
CA GLU A 199 13.59 6.90 5.83
C GLU A 199 13.76 6.92 4.31
N LEU A 200 12.73 6.51 3.55
CA LEU A 200 12.76 6.53 2.08
C LEU A 200 12.95 7.95 1.51
N TYR A 201 12.36 8.96 2.15
CA TYR A 201 12.37 10.34 1.68
C TYR A 201 13.29 11.27 2.49
N GLY A 202 14.06 10.74 3.43
CA GLY A 202 15.13 11.44 4.14
C GLY A 202 14.72 12.62 5.01
N GLY A 203 13.48 12.67 5.51
CA GLY A 203 13.06 13.73 6.44
C GLY A 203 13.27 13.34 7.91
N GLU A 204 13.20 14.31 8.82
CA GLU A 204 13.14 14.02 10.26
C GLU A 204 11.68 13.79 10.66
N VAL A 205 11.37 12.73 11.43
CA VAL A 205 10.04 12.58 12.05
C VAL A 205 9.84 13.75 13.01
N ALA A 206 8.83 14.59 12.77
CA ALA A 206 8.45 15.62 13.74
C ALA A 206 8.07 14.94 15.07
N ARG A 207 8.91 15.14 16.09
CA ARG A 207 8.71 14.64 17.46
C ARG A 207 7.75 15.52 18.24
#